data_AF-R9WPR5-F1
#
_entry.id   AF-R9WPR5-F1
#
_cell.length_a   1.000
_cell.length_b   1.000
_cell.length_c   1.000
_cell.angle_alpha   90.00
_cell.angle_beta   90.00
_cell.angle_gamma   90.00
#
_symmetry.space_group_name_H-M   'P 1'
#
loop_
_entity.id
_entity.type
_entity.pdbx_description
1 polymer ?
#
loop_
_entity_poly.entity_id
_entity_poly.type
_entity_poly.pdbx_seq_one_letter_code
_entity_poly.pdbx_strand_id
1 'polypeptide(L)'
;KLLGLRPSVKRFMMYQQGCFAGGTVLRLAKDLAENNKGARVLVVCSEITAVTFRGPNDTHLDSLVGQALFGDGAAAVIVGSDPDLTIERPLFEMISAAQTILPDSEGAIDGHLREVGLTFHLLKDVPGLISKNIEKALTQAFSPLGITDWNSIFW
;
A
#
# COMPACT_ATOMS: atom_id res chain seq x y z
N LYS A 1 -2.73 21.93 -4.44
CA LYS A 1 -2.73 23.38 -4.15
C LYS A 1 -1.44 23.80 -3.43
N LEU A 2 -1.08 23.19 -2.29
CA LEU A 2 0.15 23.50 -1.55
C LEU A 2 1.44 23.38 -2.38
N LEU A 3 1.56 22.31 -3.18
CA LEU A 3 2.74 22.06 -4.04
C LEU A 3 2.79 22.91 -5.32
N GLY A 4 1.82 23.81 -5.55
CA GLY A 4 1.81 24.65 -6.76
C GLY A 4 1.76 23.89 -8.11
N LEU A 5 1.34 22.61 -8.11
CA LEU A 5 1.27 21.81 -9.34
C LEU A 5 0.36 22.46 -10.38
N ARG A 6 0.66 22.19 -11.66
CA ARG A 6 -0.13 22.67 -12.80
C ARG A 6 -1.61 22.29 -12.61
N PRO A 7 -2.57 23.20 -12.86
CA PRO A 7 -4.00 22.90 -12.71
C PRO A 7 -4.47 21.71 -13.55
N SER A 8 -3.81 21.46 -14.67
CA SER A 8 -4.06 20.34 -15.59
C SER A 8 -3.55 18.98 -15.10
N VAL A 9 -2.94 18.88 -13.91
CA VAL A 9 -2.50 17.60 -13.36
C VAL A 9 -3.69 16.65 -13.21
N LYS A 10 -3.58 15.45 -13.79
CA LYS A 10 -4.56 14.37 -13.64
C LYS A 10 -4.40 13.80 -12.22
N ARG A 11 -5.48 13.82 -11.44
CA ARG A 11 -5.47 13.37 -10.03
C ARG A 11 -6.34 12.14 -9.88
N PHE A 12 -5.83 11.14 -9.18
CA PHE A 12 -6.61 10.00 -8.70
C PHE A 12 -6.53 9.96 -7.19
N MET A 13 -7.67 9.93 -6.51
CA MET A 13 -7.73 9.97 -5.05
C MET A 13 -8.10 8.59 -4.53
N MET A 14 -7.27 8.05 -3.64
CA MET A 14 -7.55 6.80 -2.94
C MET A 14 -7.77 7.09 -1.46
N TYR A 15 -8.99 6.82 -1.00
CA TYR A 15 -9.36 6.90 0.41
C TYR A 15 -9.73 5.51 0.92
N GLN A 16 -9.48 5.28 2.21
CA GLN A 16 -9.95 4.11 2.95
C GLN A 16 -9.58 2.77 2.30
N GLN A 17 -8.40 2.69 1.67
CA GLN A 17 -7.89 1.43 1.13
C GLN A 17 -7.25 0.57 2.22
N GLY A 18 -6.74 1.18 3.29
CA GLY A 18 -6.05 0.48 4.38
C GLY A 18 -4.57 0.22 4.08
N CYS A 19 -3.93 -0.60 4.91
CA CYS A 19 -2.47 -0.73 4.94
C CYS A 19 -1.83 -1.26 3.64
N PHE A 20 -2.60 -1.93 2.77
CA PHE A 20 -2.09 -2.43 1.48
C PHE A 20 -2.01 -1.35 0.39
N ALA A 21 -2.49 -0.13 0.66
CA ALA A 21 -2.53 0.97 -0.30
C ALA A 21 -1.17 1.32 -0.89
N GLY A 22 -0.08 1.09 -0.16
CA GLY A 22 1.29 1.25 -0.65
C GLY A 22 1.58 0.43 -1.92
N GLY A 23 1.12 -0.83 -1.97
CA GLY A 23 1.21 -1.64 -3.19
C GLY A 23 0.25 -1.20 -4.29
N THR A 24 -0.98 -0.82 -3.91
CA THR A 24 -2.01 -0.35 -4.85
C THR A 24 -1.59 0.92 -5.59
N VAL A 25 -0.96 1.88 -4.90
CA VAL A 25 -0.52 3.13 -5.52
C VAL A 25 0.61 2.91 -6.51
N LEU A 26 1.51 1.95 -6.24
CA LEU A 26 2.58 1.57 -7.17
C LEU A 26 2.00 0.89 -8.42
N ARG A 27 1.06 -0.05 -8.23
CA ARG A 27 0.34 -0.68 -9.35
C ARG A 27 -0.33 0.35 -10.26
N LEU A 28 -1.06 1.30 -9.68
CA LEU A 28 -1.71 2.36 -10.45
C LEU A 28 -0.68 3.27 -11.15
N ALA A 29 0.39 3.64 -10.46
CA ALA A 29 1.43 4.50 -11.01
C ALA A 29 2.16 3.84 -12.19
N LYS A 30 2.39 2.52 -12.14
CA LYS A 30 2.93 1.73 -13.25
C LYS A 30 2.09 1.92 -14.51
N ASP A 31 0.79 1.62 -14.44
CA ASP A 31 -0.12 1.74 -15.58
C ASP A 31 -0.20 3.18 -16.12
N LEU A 32 -0.26 4.17 -15.22
CA LEU A 32 -0.32 5.58 -15.60
C LEU A 32 0.97 6.05 -16.30
N ALA A 33 2.13 5.63 -15.80
CA ALA A 33 3.43 6.00 -16.37
C ALA A 33 3.67 5.32 -17.72
N GLU A 34 3.50 4.00 -17.80
CA GLU A 34 3.80 3.21 -19.00
C GLU A 34 2.84 3.51 -20.15
N ASN A 35 1.57 3.78 -19.84
CA ASN A 35 0.56 4.02 -20.86
C ASN A 35 0.46 5.50 -21.30
N ASN A 36 1.30 6.40 -20.77
CA ASN A 36 1.32 7.81 -21.15
C ASN A 36 2.76 8.29 -21.37
N LYS A 37 3.20 8.34 -22.64
CA LYS A 37 4.56 8.75 -23.01
C LYS A 37 4.98 10.08 -22.35
N GLY A 38 6.11 10.07 -21.66
CA GLY A 38 6.67 11.24 -20.98
C GLY A 38 5.96 11.62 -19.68
N ALA A 39 5.01 10.82 -19.19
CA ALA A 39 4.37 11.08 -17.92
C ALA A 39 5.34 10.91 -16.75
N ARG A 40 5.18 11.77 -15.75
CA ARG A 40 5.78 11.66 -14.42
C ARG A 40 4.67 11.73 -13.40
N VAL A 41 4.49 10.64 -12.66
CA VAL A 41 3.43 10.44 -11.69
C VAL A 41 4.02 10.70 -10.31
N LEU A 42 3.51 11.73 -9.64
CA LEU A 42 3.76 11.95 -8.22
C LEU A 42 2.77 11.09 -7.42
N VAL A 43 3.30 10.13 -6.68
CA VAL A 43 2.54 9.31 -5.73
C VAL A 43 2.83 9.82 -4.33
N VAL A 44 1.78 9.97 -3.51
CA VAL A 44 1.90 10.39 -2.11
C VAL A 44 1.00 9.52 -1.25
N CYS A 45 1.58 8.90 -0.23
CA CYS A 45 0.84 8.30 0.88
C CYS A 45 1.08 9.15 2.12
N SER A 46 0.03 9.51 2.84
CA SER A 46 0.12 10.32 4.06
C SER A 46 -0.89 9.78 5.06
N GLU A 47 -0.38 9.26 6.17
CA GLU A 47 -1.15 8.60 7.22
C GLU A 47 -0.99 9.37 8.53
N ILE A 48 -2.10 9.59 9.22
CA ILE A 48 -2.17 10.34 10.47
C ILE A 48 -3.10 9.59 11.43
N THR A 49 -2.59 9.23 12.61
CA THR A 49 -3.31 8.49 13.65
C THR A 49 -4.41 9.28 14.33
N ALA A 50 -4.48 10.60 14.10
CA ALA A 50 -5.54 11.45 14.66
C ALA A 50 -6.97 10.93 14.38
N VAL A 51 -7.17 10.18 13.28
CA VAL A 51 -8.48 9.59 12.94
C VAL A 51 -8.75 8.26 13.67
N THR A 52 -7.72 7.56 14.14
CA THR A 52 -7.78 6.25 14.80
C THR A 52 -7.49 6.29 16.30
N PHE A 53 -6.91 7.38 16.80
CA PHE A 53 -6.52 7.53 18.20
C PHE A 53 -7.74 7.55 19.14
N ARG A 54 -7.69 6.74 20.20
CA ARG A 54 -8.76 6.69 21.22
C ARG A 54 -8.25 6.14 22.55
N GLY A 55 -9.02 6.41 23.61
CA GLY A 55 -8.76 5.84 24.94
C GLY A 55 -8.86 4.30 24.98
N PRO A 56 -8.18 3.65 25.94
CA PRO A 56 -8.22 2.20 26.10
C PRO A 56 -9.61 1.70 26.53
N ASN A 57 -9.93 0.46 26.15
CA ASN A 57 -11.16 -0.23 26.60
C ASN A 57 -10.88 -1.74 26.74
N ASP A 58 -11.15 -2.29 27.93
CA ASP A 58 -10.91 -3.69 28.27
C ASP A 58 -11.72 -4.68 27.41
N THR A 59 -12.84 -4.25 26.82
CA THR A 59 -13.64 -5.09 25.90
C THR A 59 -13.11 -5.09 24.45
N HIS A 60 -12.15 -4.22 24.12
CA HIS A 60 -11.60 -4.02 22.77
C HIS A 60 -10.06 -4.04 22.77
N LEU A 61 -9.50 -5.18 23.19
CA LEU A 61 -8.04 -5.38 23.28
C LEU A 61 -7.35 -5.29 21.90
N ASP A 62 -8.05 -5.62 20.82
CA ASP A 62 -7.60 -5.42 19.44
C ASP A 62 -7.34 -3.93 19.12
N SER A 63 -8.19 -3.04 19.63
CA SER A 63 -7.97 -1.60 19.51
C SER A 63 -6.69 -1.15 20.21
N LEU A 64 -6.31 -1.77 21.34
CA LEU A 64 -5.05 -1.44 22.03
C LEU A 64 -3.82 -1.81 21.21
N VAL A 65 -3.87 -2.93 20.48
CA VAL A 65 -2.78 -3.31 19.57
C VAL A 65 -2.55 -2.23 18.53
N GLY A 66 -3.60 -1.72 17.89
CA GLY A 66 -3.44 -0.64 16.92
C GLY A 66 -2.98 0.69 17.56
N GLN A 67 -3.37 1.01 18.79
CA GLN A 67 -2.84 2.19 19.49
C GLN A 67 -1.31 2.08 19.75
N ALA A 68 -0.79 0.87 19.89
CA ALA A 68 0.64 0.64 20.09
C ALA A 68 1.45 0.58 18.78
N LEU A 69 0.81 0.23 17.66
CA LEU A 69 1.49 0.01 16.38
C LEU A 69 1.39 1.19 15.40
N PHE A 70 0.26 1.89 15.38
CA PHE A 70 0.05 2.94 14.39
C PHE A 70 0.85 4.19 14.74
N GLY A 71 1.47 4.78 13.71
CA GLY A 71 2.23 6.01 13.78
C GLY A 71 1.95 6.91 12.59
N ASP A 72 2.35 8.16 12.72
CA ASP A 72 2.16 9.18 11.68
C ASP A 72 3.32 9.16 10.70
N GLY A 73 3.03 9.36 9.41
CA GLY A 73 4.08 9.40 8.40
C GLY A 73 3.55 9.72 7.01
N ALA A 74 4.44 10.24 6.17
CA ALA A 74 4.16 10.44 4.76
C ALA A 74 5.35 10.01 3.91
N ALA A 75 5.06 9.43 2.75
CA ALA A 75 6.05 9.05 1.74
C ALA A 75 5.60 9.56 0.37
N ALA A 76 6.56 9.95 -0.46
CA ALA A 76 6.30 10.37 -1.82
C ALA A 76 7.33 9.76 -2.77
N VAL A 77 6.88 9.35 -3.96
CA VAL A 77 7.73 8.84 -5.03
C VAL A 77 7.36 9.48 -6.37
N ILE A 78 8.36 9.61 -7.25
CA ILE A 78 8.15 10.00 -8.64
C ILE A 78 8.33 8.76 -9.50
N VAL A 79 7.31 8.44 -10.28
CA VAL A 79 7.28 7.27 -11.17
C VAL A 79 7.18 7.76 -12.61
N GLY A 80 7.95 7.15 -13.51
CA GLY A 80 7.90 7.43 -14.95
C GLY A 80 8.44 6.26 -15.75
N SER A 81 8.05 6.17 -17.01
CA SER A 81 8.72 5.33 -18.01
C SER A 81 9.72 6.18 -18.81
N ASP A 82 10.65 5.51 -19.48
CA ASP A 82 11.63 6.12 -20.39
C ASP A 82 12.41 7.27 -19.73
N PRO A 83 13.27 6.96 -18.74
CA PRO A 83 13.98 7.99 -18.01
C PRO A 83 15.00 8.72 -18.89
N ASP A 84 15.11 10.04 -18.73
CA ASP A 84 16.21 10.82 -19.30
C ASP A 84 17.44 10.66 -18.41
N LEU A 85 18.34 9.75 -18.80
CA LEU A 85 19.53 9.40 -18.01
C LEU A 85 20.55 10.55 -17.86
N THR A 86 20.36 11.68 -18.54
CA THR A 86 21.21 12.86 -18.33
C THR A 86 20.86 13.61 -17.04
N ILE A 87 19.63 13.48 -16.56
CA ILE A 87 19.11 14.21 -15.38
C ILE A 87 18.42 13.30 -14.36
N GLU A 88 17.79 12.20 -14.80
CA GLU A 88 17.07 11.25 -13.97
C GLU A 88 17.98 10.07 -13.58
N ARG A 89 17.80 9.60 -12.34
CA ARG A 89 18.55 8.47 -11.78
C ARG A 89 17.56 7.41 -11.30
N PRO A 90 17.22 6.42 -12.13
CA PRO A 90 16.31 5.35 -11.73
C PRO A 90 16.83 4.61 -10.49
N LEU A 91 15.94 4.34 -9.54
CA LEU A 91 16.27 3.59 -8.31
C LEU A 91 15.75 2.15 -8.37
N PHE A 92 14.53 1.97 -8.88
CA PHE A 92 13.86 0.68 -9.02
C PHE A 92 13.03 0.67 -10.29
N GLU A 93 12.75 -0.52 -10.81
CA GLU A 93 11.80 -0.76 -11.89
C GLU A 93 10.65 -1.65 -11.40
N MET A 94 9.42 -1.30 -11.75
CA MET A 94 8.25 -2.11 -11.41
C MET A 94 7.99 -3.12 -12.53
N ILE A 95 8.40 -4.37 -12.35
CA ILE A 95 8.25 -5.42 -13.37
C ILE A 95 6.79 -5.88 -13.48
N SER A 96 6.15 -6.19 -12.35
CA SER A 96 4.78 -6.66 -12.28
C SER A 96 4.09 -6.17 -11.00
N ALA A 97 2.77 -6.22 -10.97
CA ALA A 97 1.97 -5.91 -9.80
C ALA A 97 0.72 -6.80 -9.78
N ALA A 98 0.42 -7.40 -8.64
CA ALA A 98 -0.72 -8.29 -8.45
C ALA A 98 -1.48 -7.96 -7.16
N GLN A 99 -2.74 -8.39 -7.10
CA GLN A 99 -3.59 -8.25 -5.94
C GLN A 99 -4.48 -9.49 -5.82
N THR A 100 -4.72 -9.95 -4.60
CA THR A 100 -5.61 -11.07 -4.31
C THR A 100 -6.37 -10.85 -3.00
N ILE A 101 -7.52 -11.51 -2.85
CA ILE A 101 -8.27 -11.58 -1.60
C ILE A 101 -8.10 -13.00 -1.07
N LEU A 102 -7.74 -13.12 0.21
CA LEU A 102 -7.50 -14.43 0.81
C LEU A 102 -8.85 -15.12 1.12
N PRO A 103 -8.97 -16.44 0.86
CA PRO A 103 -10.16 -17.18 1.29
C PRO A 103 -10.27 -17.15 2.82
N ASP A 104 -11.51 -17.18 3.32
CA ASP A 104 -11.83 -17.24 4.75
C ASP A 104 -11.18 -16.11 5.59
N SER A 105 -10.99 -14.93 4.99
CA SER A 105 -10.36 -13.77 5.64
C SER A 105 -11.32 -12.62 5.97
N GLU A 106 -12.62 -12.85 5.85
CA GLU A 106 -13.65 -11.85 6.14
C GLU A 106 -13.55 -11.36 7.60
N GLY A 107 -13.56 -10.04 7.78
CA GLY A 107 -13.43 -9.41 9.11
C GLY A 107 -12.05 -9.57 9.76
N ALA A 108 -11.06 -10.17 9.09
CA ALA A 108 -9.72 -10.35 9.65
C ALA A 108 -9.04 -9.01 9.98
N ILE A 109 -9.23 -8.03 9.10
CA ILE A 109 -8.86 -6.63 9.30
C ILE A 109 -10.05 -5.81 8.83
N ASP A 110 -10.67 -5.06 9.73
CA ASP A 110 -11.83 -4.24 9.41
C ASP A 110 -11.69 -2.83 9.97
N GLY A 111 -12.31 -1.87 9.29
CA GLY A 111 -12.32 -0.46 9.63
C GLY A 111 -13.71 0.13 9.39
N HIS A 112 -14.29 0.77 10.40
CA HIS A 112 -15.59 1.42 10.31
C HIS A 112 -15.48 2.89 10.66
N LEU A 113 -15.82 3.75 9.71
CA LEU A 113 -15.98 5.17 9.98
C LEU A 113 -17.33 5.41 10.66
N ARG A 114 -17.29 5.98 11.88
CA ARG A 114 -18.45 6.28 12.72
C ARG A 114 -18.35 7.71 13.25
N GLU A 115 -19.37 8.14 13.98
CA GLU A 115 -19.37 9.45 14.68
C GLU A 115 -18.21 9.58 15.68
N VAL A 116 -17.72 8.45 16.20
CA VAL A 116 -16.56 8.36 17.12
C VAL A 116 -15.21 8.25 16.39
N GLY A 117 -15.17 8.54 15.09
CA GLY A 117 -13.98 8.39 14.25
C GLY A 117 -13.87 7.01 13.59
N LEU A 118 -12.65 6.62 13.19
CA LEU A 118 -12.41 5.37 12.47
C LEU A 118 -12.09 4.23 13.44
N THR A 119 -13.10 3.43 13.80
CA THR A 119 -12.89 2.21 14.61
C THR A 119 -12.27 1.11 13.77
N PHE A 120 -11.41 0.28 14.36
CA PHE A 120 -10.76 -0.81 13.64
C PHE A 120 -10.80 -2.09 14.46
N HIS A 121 -10.81 -3.22 13.76
CA HIS A 121 -10.83 -4.56 14.33
C HIS A 121 -9.75 -5.40 13.65
N LEU A 122 -8.97 -6.11 14.45
CA LEU A 122 -7.94 -7.03 13.97
C LEU A 122 -8.15 -8.39 14.63
N LEU A 123 -8.35 -9.42 13.82
CA LEU A 123 -8.32 -10.80 14.32
C LEU A 123 -6.89 -11.19 14.70
N LYS A 124 -6.77 -11.97 15.77
CA LYS A 124 -5.48 -12.45 16.27
C LYS A 124 -4.73 -13.31 15.25
N ASP A 125 -5.45 -13.99 14.36
CA ASP A 125 -4.88 -14.95 13.39
C ASP A 125 -4.53 -14.33 12.02
N VAL A 126 -4.52 -12.99 11.89
CA VAL A 126 -4.00 -12.33 10.68
C VAL A 126 -2.59 -12.84 10.29
N PRO A 127 -1.62 -13.03 11.22
CA PRO A 127 -0.33 -13.61 10.86
C PRO A 127 -0.42 -15.03 10.28
N GLY A 128 -1.33 -15.86 10.79
CA GLY A 128 -1.59 -17.21 10.27
C GLY A 128 -2.18 -17.16 8.86
N LEU A 129 -3.16 -16.28 8.62
CA LEU A 129 -3.76 -16.07 7.29
C LEU A 129 -2.72 -15.64 6.25
N ILE A 130 -1.85 -14.70 6.58
CA ILE A 130 -0.81 -14.21 5.65
C ILE A 130 0.23 -15.30 5.38
N SER A 131 0.78 -15.93 6.43
CA SER A 131 1.82 -16.95 6.28
C SER A 131 1.38 -18.17 5.48
N LYS A 132 0.12 -18.60 5.61
CA LYS A 132 -0.46 -19.70 4.83
C LYS A 132 -0.58 -19.40 3.33
N ASN A 133 -0.66 -18.13 2.94
CA ASN A 133 -0.99 -17.73 1.57
C ASN A 133 0.17 -17.04 0.82
N ILE A 134 1.19 -16.54 1.51
CA ILE A 134 2.27 -15.75 0.90
C ILE A 134 3.07 -16.52 -0.16
N GLU A 135 3.32 -17.82 0.05
CA GLU A 135 4.07 -18.66 -0.89
C GLU A 135 3.37 -18.78 -2.25
N LYS A 136 2.04 -18.85 -2.26
CA LYS A 136 1.26 -18.85 -3.49
C LYS A 136 1.41 -17.54 -4.24
N ALA A 137 1.39 -16.40 -3.53
CA ALA A 137 1.58 -15.09 -4.14
C ALA A 137 2.98 -14.95 -4.75
N LEU A 138 4.02 -15.38 -4.02
CA LEU A 138 5.39 -15.41 -4.52
C LEU A 138 5.53 -16.29 -5.76
N THR A 139 5.01 -17.52 -5.70
CA THR A 139 5.04 -18.45 -6.82
C THR A 139 4.37 -17.84 -8.05
N GLN A 140 3.20 -17.22 -7.91
CA GLN A 140 2.51 -16.58 -9.02
C GLN A 140 3.29 -15.39 -9.62
N ALA A 141 3.94 -14.58 -8.78
CA ALA A 141 4.69 -13.41 -9.23
C ALA A 141 6.02 -13.78 -9.91
N PHE A 142 6.72 -14.80 -9.39
CA PHE A 142 8.09 -15.12 -9.76
C PHE A 142 8.24 -16.33 -10.70
N SER A 143 7.23 -17.20 -10.82
CA SER A 143 7.27 -18.32 -11.78
C SER A 143 7.52 -17.87 -13.23
N PRO A 144 6.90 -16.77 -13.74
CA PRO A 144 7.21 -16.25 -15.08
C PRO A 144 8.66 -15.77 -15.25
N LEU A 145 9.35 -15.48 -14.14
CA LEU A 145 10.74 -15.03 -14.11
C LEU A 145 11.72 -16.18 -13.82
N GLY A 146 11.22 -17.39 -13.56
CA GLY A 146 12.04 -18.56 -13.23
C GLY A 146 12.72 -18.50 -11.85
N ILE A 147 12.28 -17.62 -10.94
CA ILE A 147 12.84 -17.48 -9.59
C ILE A 147 12.05 -18.35 -8.62
N THR A 148 12.75 -19.21 -7.88
CA THR A 148 12.16 -20.12 -6.88
C THR A 148 12.83 -20.05 -5.51
N ASP A 149 14.03 -19.45 -5.40
CA ASP A 149 14.70 -19.20 -4.12
C ASP A 149 14.36 -17.80 -3.59
N TRP A 150 13.50 -17.73 -2.57
CA TRP A 150 13.05 -16.48 -1.96
C TRP A 150 14.15 -15.73 -1.20
N ASN A 151 15.29 -16.36 -0.91
CA ASN A 151 16.45 -15.69 -0.30
C ASN A 151 17.33 -14.98 -1.34
N SER A 152 17.11 -15.24 -2.64
CA SER A 152 17.85 -14.59 -3.71
C SER A 152 17.31 -13.20 -4.09
N ILE A 153 16.15 -12.81 -3.54
CA ILE A 153 15.49 -11.53 -3.81
C ILE A 153 15.66 -10.57 -2.62
N PHE A 154 15.57 -9.27 -2.89
CA PHE A 154 15.50 -8.25 -1.84
C PHE A 154 14.06 -8.14 -1.32
N TRP A 155 13.94 -7.84 -0.02
CA TRP A 155 12.69 -7.63 0.70
C TRP A 155 12.68 -6.24 1.35
#